data_AF-A0A920NUB4-F1
#
_entry.id   AF-A0A920NUB4-F1
#
_cell.length_a   1.000
_cell.length_b   1.000
_cell.length_c   1.000
_cell.angle_alpha   90.00
_cell.angle_beta   90.00
_cell.angle_gamma   90.00
#
_symmetry.space_group_name_H-M   'P 1'
#
loop_
_entity.id
_entity.type
_entity.pdbx_description
1 polymer ?
#
loop_
_entity_poly.entity_id
_entity_poly.type
_entity_poly.pdbx_seq_one_letter_code
_entity_poly.pdbx_strand_id
1 'polypeptide(L)'
;MSAFALTFLTLGIYLESPGDNLIQESAFQVVSIATTTGFLTSNYSSWPLFVPILLLLTAFIGACAGSTGGGIKVIRTLVLAKQSAGEITKLIHPNAVISIKLGKKAISPRIARVSLGILFHLCYCFYYLIYVFVGTRK
;
A
#
# COMPACT_ATOMS: atom_id res chain seq x y z
N MET A 1 -3.11 4.40 -10.29
CA MET A 1 -4.01 5.31 -11.06
C MET A 1 -5.09 5.92 -10.18
N SER A 2 -5.82 5.14 -9.37
CA SER A 2 -6.87 5.69 -8.47
C SER A 2 -6.35 6.74 -7.48
N ALA A 3 -5.22 6.49 -6.80
CA ALA A 3 -4.65 7.43 -5.83
C ALA A 3 -4.29 8.78 -6.46
N PHE A 4 -3.64 8.75 -7.62
CA PHE A 4 -3.23 9.93 -8.37
C PHE A 4 -4.42 10.77 -8.85
N ALA A 5 -5.45 10.14 -9.40
CA ALA A 5 -6.65 10.84 -9.87
C ALA A 5 -7.41 11.51 -8.70
N LEU A 6 -7.51 10.83 -7.56
CA LEU A 6 -8.19 11.35 -6.38
C LEU A 6 -7.43 12.52 -5.75
N THR A 7 -6.11 12.42 -5.62
CA THR A 7 -5.28 13.50 -5.08
C THR A 7 -5.25 14.72 -5.98
N PHE A 8 -5.22 14.50 -7.30
CA PHE A 8 -5.30 15.56 -8.30
C PHE A 8 -6.65 16.29 -8.26
N LEU A 9 -7.76 15.52 -8.20
CA LEU A 9 -9.10 16.08 -8.06
C LEU A 9 -9.23 16.92 -6.78
N THR A 10 -8.73 16.44 -5.65
CA THR A 10 -8.81 17.18 -4.38
C THR A 10 -7.90 18.41 -4.35
N LEU A 11 -6.71 18.36 -4.96
CA LEU A 11 -5.87 19.56 -5.10
C LEU A 11 -6.60 20.62 -5.92
N GLY A 12 -7.25 20.24 -7.02
CA GLY A 12 -7.95 21.16 -7.92
C GLY A 12 -9.23 21.75 -7.32
N ILE A 13 -9.84 21.08 -6.34
CA ILE A 13 -11.01 21.59 -5.61
C ILE A 13 -10.59 22.55 -4.48
N TYR A 14 -9.47 22.28 -3.81
CA TYR A 14 -9.03 23.03 -2.62
C TYR A 14 -8.06 24.18 -2.92
N LEU A 15 -7.36 24.14 -4.06
CA LEU A 15 -6.60 25.26 -4.56
C LEU A 15 -7.50 26.02 -5.54
N GLU A 16 -8.18 27.05 -5.05
CA GLU A 16 -9.08 27.93 -5.82
C GLU A 16 -8.34 28.75 -6.90
N SER A 17 -7.01 28.63 -6.97
CA SER A 17 -6.18 29.09 -8.09
C SER A 17 -5.61 27.89 -8.83
N PRO A 18 -5.91 27.73 -10.14
CA PRO A 18 -5.23 26.75 -10.98
C PRO A 18 -3.79 27.23 -11.18
N GLY A 19 -2.91 26.92 -10.21
CA GLY A 19 -1.48 27.05 -10.42
C GLY A 19 -1.04 26.09 -11.51
N ASP A 20 -0.15 26.54 -12.40
CA ASP A 20 0.39 25.74 -13.52
C ASP A 20 1.04 24.40 -13.07
N ASN A 21 1.32 24.25 -11.78
CA ASN A 21 2.06 23.12 -11.20
C ASN A 21 1.18 22.07 -10.49
N LEU A 22 -0.16 22.14 -10.59
CA LEU A 22 -1.07 21.23 -9.87
C LEU A 22 -0.78 19.74 -10.16
N ILE A 23 -0.49 19.42 -11.43
CA ILE A 23 -0.14 18.07 -11.89
C ILE A 23 1.19 17.62 -11.26
N GLN A 24 2.17 18.53 -11.20
CA GLN A 24 3.49 18.25 -10.65
C GLN A 24 3.40 18.01 -9.14
N GLU A 25 2.66 18.84 -8.41
CA GLU A 25 2.47 18.68 -6.97
C GLU A 25 1.74 17.38 -6.62
N SER A 26 0.63 17.08 -7.32
CA SER A 26 -0.10 15.83 -7.07
C SER A 26 0.74 14.60 -7.42
N ALA A 27 1.52 14.65 -8.50
CA ALA A 27 2.44 13.57 -8.87
C ALA A 27 3.54 13.40 -7.82
N PHE A 28 4.13 14.50 -7.36
CA PHE A 28 5.20 14.49 -6.37
C PHE A 28 4.73 13.88 -5.05
N GLN A 29 3.57 14.29 -4.53
CA GLN A 29 3.08 13.73 -3.26
C GLN A 29 2.78 12.24 -3.36
N VAL A 30 2.12 11.81 -4.43
CA VAL A 30 1.80 10.39 -4.63
C VAL A 30 3.08 9.57 -4.73
N VAL A 31 4.06 10.01 -5.51
CA VAL A 31 5.33 9.29 -5.67
C VAL A 31 6.09 9.27 -4.34
N SER A 32 6.29 10.43 -3.71
CA SER A 32 7.02 10.58 -2.43
C SER A 32 6.46 9.67 -1.33
N ILE A 33 5.13 9.63 -1.19
CA ILE A 33 4.47 8.81 -0.18
C ILE A 33 4.47 7.33 -0.60
N ALA A 34 4.21 7.01 -1.87
CA ALA A 34 4.25 5.65 -2.38
C ALA A 34 5.64 5.00 -2.24
N THR A 35 6.72 5.78 -2.42
CA THR A 35 8.10 5.33 -2.22
C THR A 35 8.55 5.41 -0.76
N THR A 36 7.64 5.74 0.17
CA THR A 36 7.91 5.91 1.61
C THR A 36 9.03 6.91 1.90
N THR A 37 9.23 7.89 1.01
CA THR A 37 10.23 8.95 1.17
C THR A 37 9.72 10.04 2.11
N GLY A 38 8.42 10.33 2.06
CA GLY A 38 7.76 11.20 3.05
C GLY A 38 8.05 12.69 2.88
N PHE A 39 8.54 13.13 1.72
CA PHE A 39 8.61 14.55 1.39
C PHE A 39 7.22 15.12 1.13
N LEU A 40 7.01 16.34 1.63
CA LEU A 40 5.74 17.06 1.59
C LEU A 40 5.97 18.42 0.93
N THR A 41 5.20 18.73 -0.10
CA THR A 41 5.18 20.05 -0.78
C THR A 41 3.99 20.92 -0.39
N SER A 42 2.91 20.32 0.13
CA SER A 42 1.64 20.97 0.44
C SER A 42 1.13 20.57 1.82
N ASN A 43 0.31 21.42 2.44
CA ASN A 43 -0.24 21.14 3.77
C ASN A 43 -1.46 20.19 3.66
N TYR A 44 -1.38 19.04 4.35
CA TYR A 44 -2.45 18.02 4.36
C TYR A 44 -3.58 18.31 5.34
N SER A 45 -3.40 19.25 6.28
CA SER A 45 -4.45 19.55 7.28
C SER A 45 -5.69 20.16 6.67
N SER A 46 -5.57 20.82 5.52
CA SER A 46 -6.68 21.40 4.78
C SER A 46 -7.38 20.39 3.86
N TRP A 47 -6.82 19.20 3.66
CA TRP A 47 -7.37 18.20 2.75
C TRP A 47 -8.40 17.31 3.44
N PRO A 48 -9.37 16.75 2.70
CA PRO A 48 -10.26 15.72 3.22
C PRO A 48 -9.46 14.56 3.80
N LEU A 49 -9.83 14.09 4.99
CA LEU A 49 -9.14 13.03 5.73
C LEU A 49 -8.94 11.74 4.92
N PHE A 50 -9.83 11.49 3.96
CA PHE A 50 -9.75 10.35 3.05
C PHE A 50 -8.47 10.35 2.19
N VAL A 51 -7.96 11.52 1.78
CA VAL A 51 -6.78 11.62 0.90
C VAL A 51 -5.50 11.16 1.60
N PRO A 52 -5.14 11.69 2.79
CA PRO A 52 -4.01 11.16 3.57
C PRO A 52 -4.12 9.66 3.88
N ILE A 53 -5.32 9.15 4.18
CA ILE A 53 -5.55 7.72 4.44
C ILE A 53 -5.21 6.89 3.20
N LEU A 54 -5.67 7.32 2.01
CA LEU A 54 -5.42 6.61 0.77
C LEU A 54 -3.94 6.66 0.36
N LEU A 55 -3.28 7.81 0.56
CA LEU A 55 -1.83 7.96 0.37
C LEU A 55 -1.05 7.02 1.31
N LEU A 56 -1.46 6.93 2.58
CA LEU A 56 -0.88 6.00 3.54
C LEU A 56 -1.04 4.54 3.10
N LEU A 57 -2.21 4.13 2.61
CA LEU A 57 -2.41 2.78 2.04
C LEU A 57 -1.50 2.53 0.84
N THR A 58 -1.27 3.56 0.02
CA THR A 58 -0.36 3.48 -1.13
C THR A 58 1.09 3.29 -0.68
N ALA A 59 1.51 3.97 0.40
CA ALA A 59 2.84 3.82 1.00
C ALA A 59 3.14 2.38 1.45
N PHE A 60 2.14 1.66 1.94
CA PHE A 60 2.31 0.25 2.33
C PHE A 60 2.59 -0.68 1.15
N ILE A 61 2.15 -0.35 -0.07
CA ILE A 61 2.23 -1.25 -1.23
C ILE A 61 3.33 -0.81 -2.22
N GLY A 62 3.70 0.48 -2.26
CA GLY A 62 4.47 1.08 -3.35
C GLY A 62 5.97 0.74 -3.40
N ALA A 63 6.54 0.08 -2.39
CA ALA A 63 7.98 -0.15 -2.33
C ALA A 63 8.45 -1.29 -3.26
N CYS A 64 9.35 -1.01 -4.20
CA CYS A 64 9.96 -2.04 -5.05
C CYS A 64 10.96 -2.95 -4.30
N ALA A 65 11.15 -4.17 -4.79
CA ALA A 65 12.18 -5.09 -4.27
C ALA A 65 13.58 -4.49 -4.48
N GLY A 66 14.45 -4.54 -3.46
CA GLY A 66 15.78 -3.94 -3.51
C GLY A 66 15.85 -2.42 -3.29
N SER A 67 14.71 -1.75 -3.12
CA SER A 67 14.66 -0.33 -2.74
C SER A 67 14.83 -0.13 -1.23
N THR A 68 15.23 1.08 -0.82
CA THR A 68 15.23 1.56 0.57
C THR A 68 13.83 1.77 1.15
N GLY A 69 12.77 1.68 0.33
CA GLY A 69 11.40 1.89 0.79
C GLY A 69 10.96 0.87 1.84
N GLY A 70 10.35 1.35 2.93
CA GLY A 70 9.99 0.56 4.11
C GLY A 70 8.67 -0.23 4.01
N GLY A 71 7.84 0.08 3.02
CA GLY A 71 6.55 -0.59 2.79
C GLY A 71 6.68 -2.08 2.44
N ILE A 72 5.54 -2.78 2.46
CA ILE A 72 5.46 -4.18 2.01
C ILE A 72 5.83 -4.20 0.54
N LYS A 73 6.94 -4.89 0.23
CA LYS A 73 7.49 -4.90 -1.11
C LYS A 73 6.44 -5.36 -2.13
N VAL A 74 6.29 -4.64 -3.25
CA VAL A 74 5.31 -4.92 -4.34
C VAL A 74 5.32 -6.39 -4.73
N ILE A 75 6.51 -6.99 -4.82
CA ILE A 75 6.69 -8.41 -5.14
C ILE A 75 5.94 -9.34 -4.18
N ARG A 76 5.96 -9.04 -2.87
CA ARG A 76 5.29 -9.82 -1.84
C ARG A 76 3.79 -9.59 -1.88
N THR A 77 3.35 -8.35 -2.06
CA THR A 77 1.93 -8.01 -2.23
C THR A 77 1.32 -8.76 -3.42
N LEU A 78 2.05 -8.86 -4.54
CA LEU A 78 1.62 -9.61 -5.71
C LEU A 78 1.54 -11.12 -5.46
N VAL A 79 2.51 -11.69 -4.73
CA VAL A 79 2.47 -13.10 -4.33
C VAL A 79 1.27 -13.39 -3.43
N LEU A 80 1.01 -12.51 -2.46
CA LEU A 80 -0.13 -12.59 -1.55
C LEU A 80 -1.46 -12.52 -2.30
N ALA A 81 -1.60 -11.59 -3.24
CA ALA A 81 -2.82 -11.45 -4.04
C ALA A 81 -3.08 -12.70 -4.92
N LYS A 82 -2.02 -13.28 -5.49
CA LYS A 82 -2.16 -14.54 -6.25
C LYS A 82 -2.45 -15.74 -5.34
N GLN A 83 -1.87 -15.75 -4.14
CA GLN A 83 -2.14 -16.79 -3.15
C GLN A 83 -3.60 -16.74 -2.69
N SER A 84 -4.12 -15.56 -2.35
CA SER A 84 -5.51 -15.40 -1.92
C SER A 84 -6.48 -15.80 -3.03
N ALA A 85 -6.25 -15.39 -4.27
CA ALA A 85 -7.06 -15.82 -5.42
C ALA A 85 -7.04 -17.35 -5.61
N GLY A 86 -5.87 -17.98 -5.39
CA GLY A 86 -5.75 -19.44 -5.42
C GLY A 86 -6.55 -20.12 -4.31
N GLU A 87 -6.44 -19.65 -3.07
CA GLU A 87 -7.21 -20.22 -1.95
C GLU A 87 -8.73 -20.03 -2.16
N ILE A 88 -9.18 -18.88 -2.68
CA ILE A 88 -10.59 -18.67 -3.06
C ILE A 88 -11.04 -19.69 -4.10
N THR A 89 -10.19 -19.97 -5.10
CA THR A 89 -10.51 -20.95 -6.14
C THR A 89 -10.59 -22.37 -5.57
N LYS A 90 -9.76 -22.73 -4.59
CA LYS A 90 -9.85 -24.03 -3.89
C LYS A 90 -11.10 -24.16 -3.03
N LEU A 91 -11.60 -23.06 -2.46
CA LEU A 91 -12.88 -23.07 -1.74
C LEU A 91 -14.05 -23.45 -2.67
N ILE A 92 -13.98 -23.06 -3.94
CA ILE A 92 -14.98 -23.41 -4.96
C ILE A 92 -14.70 -24.82 -5.53
N HIS A 93 -13.43 -25.14 -5.79
CA HIS A 93 -12.98 -26.41 -6.36
C HIS A 93 -11.97 -27.12 -5.43
N PRO A 94 -12.44 -27.95 -4.48
CA PRO A 94 -11.59 -28.51 -3.42
C PRO A 94 -10.48 -29.44 -3.90
N ASN A 95 -10.62 -30.04 -5.08
CA ASN A 95 -9.62 -30.94 -5.67
C ASN A 95 -8.62 -30.23 -6.60
N ALA A 96 -8.70 -28.91 -6.74
CA ALA A 96 -7.82 -28.17 -7.65
C ALA A 96 -6.40 -27.99 -7.07
N VAL A 97 -5.39 -28.50 -7.79
CA VAL A 97 -3.97 -28.25 -7.46
C VAL A 97 -3.53 -26.93 -8.09
N ILE A 98 -3.51 -25.87 -7.28
CA ILE A 98 -3.17 -24.51 -7.74
C ILE A 98 -1.71 -24.20 -7.47
N SER A 99 -0.97 -23.87 -8.54
CA SER A 99 0.41 -23.38 -8.46
C SER A 99 0.46 -21.87 -8.68
N ILE A 100 1.08 -21.14 -7.74
CA ILE A 100 1.26 -19.69 -7.84
C ILE A 100 2.46 -19.43 -8.74
N LYS A 101 2.22 -18.79 -9.89
CA LYS A 101 3.27 -18.43 -10.85
C LYS A 101 3.52 -16.93 -10.87
N LEU A 102 4.78 -16.55 -10.88
CA LEU A 102 5.23 -15.18 -11.11
C LEU A 102 6.04 -15.12 -12.40
N GLY A 103 5.48 -14.47 -13.42
CA GLY A 103 6.00 -14.57 -14.78
C GLY A 103 6.02 -16.03 -15.24
N LYS A 104 7.20 -16.51 -15.64
CA LYS A 104 7.43 -17.88 -16.11
C LYS A 104 7.85 -18.87 -15.00
N LYS A 105 8.12 -18.41 -13.77
CA LYS A 105 8.60 -19.26 -12.67
C LYS A 105 7.48 -19.56 -11.68
N ALA A 106 7.38 -20.83 -11.27
CA ALA A 106 6.54 -21.22 -10.15
C ALA A 106 7.21 -20.79 -8.84
N ILE A 107 6.44 -20.18 -7.94
CA ILE A 107 6.92 -19.78 -6.62
C ILE A 107 6.67 -20.94 -5.65
N SER A 108 7.68 -21.24 -4.83
CA SER A 108 7.53 -22.28 -3.81
C SER A 108 6.50 -21.84 -2.75
N PRO A 109 5.66 -22.76 -2.25
CA PRO A 109 4.68 -22.44 -1.22
C PRO A 109 5.32 -21.91 0.08
N ARG A 110 6.61 -22.19 0.31
CA ARG A 110 7.38 -21.64 1.43
C ARG A 110 7.47 -20.11 1.37
N ILE A 111 7.77 -19.55 0.20
CA ILE A 111 7.93 -18.10 0.01
C ILE A 111 6.58 -17.38 0.20
N ALA A 112 5.51 -18.00 -0.27
CA ALA A 112 4.14 -17.50 -0.12
C ALA A 112 3.74 -17.46 1.38
N ARG A 113 3.97 -18.56 2.12
CA ARG A 113 3.74 -18.60 3.58
C ARG A 113 4.57 -17.60 4.36
N VAL A 114 5.85 -17.44 4.01
CA VAL A 114 6.70 -16.41 4.65
C VAL A 114 6.16 -15.01 4.39
N SER A 115 5.68 -14.74 3.18
CA SER A 115 5.09 -13.44 2.83
C SER A 115 3.84 -13.14 3.67
N LEU A 116 2.98 -14.14 3.91
CA LEU A 116 1.84 -14.03 4.82
C LEU A 116 2.29 -13.79 6.26
N GLY A 117 3.26 -14.56 6.75
CA GLY A 117 3.77 -14.43 8.12
C GLY A 117 4.33 -13.03 8.43
N ILE A 118 5.04 -12.43 7.47
CA ILE A 118 5.55 -11.06 7.59
C ILE A 118 4.41 -10.04 7.65
N LEU A 119 3.38 -10.20 6.82
CA LEU A 119 2.19 -9.32 6.88
C LEU A 119 1.49 -9.42 8.25
N PHE A 120 1.24 -10.65 8.74
CA PHE A 120 0.63 -10.86 10.06
C PHE A 120 1.47 -10.25 11.19
N HIS A 121 2.79 -10.42 11.14
CA HIS A 121 3.69 -9.85 12.13
C HIS A 121 3.63 -8.31 12.13
N LEU A 122 3.64 -7.67 10.95
CA LEU A 122 3.50 -6.21 10.84
C LEU A 122 2.16 -5.71 11.38
N CYS A 123 1.05 -6.38 11.05
CA CYS A 123 -0.27 -6.04 11.59
C CYS A 123 -0.32 -6.20 13.11
N TYR A 124 0.29 -7.25 13.65
CA TYR A 124 0.38 -7.47 15.10
C TYR A 124 1.19 -6.36 15.80
N CYS A 125 2.35 -5.99 15.27
CA CYS A 125 3.15 -4.87 15.80
C CYS A 125 2.37 -3.55 15.75
N PHE A 126 1.67 -3.27 14.65
CA PHE A 126 0.86 -2.05 14.52
C PHE A 126 -0.30 -2.03 15.53
N TYR A 127 -1.01 -3.14 15.68
CA TYR A 127 -2.07 -3.29 16.69
C TYR A 127 -1.52 -3.11 18.11
N TYR A 128 -0.39 -3.72 18.44
CA TYR A 128 0.25 -3.59 19.74
C TYR A 128 0.67 -2.14 20.05
N LEU A 129 1.24 -1.42 19.07
CA LEU A 129 1.58 0.00 19.22
C LEU A 129 0.34 0.86 19.50
N ILE A 130 -0.77 0.63 18.77
CA ILE A 130 -2.03 1.33 19.04
C ILE A 130 -2.52 1.02 20.44
N TYR A 131 -2.51 -0.25 20.84
CA TYR A 131 -2.94 -0.68 22.17
C TYR A 131 -2.14 0.01 23.28
N VAL A 132 -0.81 0.05 23.16
CA VAL A 132 0.07 0.75 24.12
C VAL A 132 -0.19 2.25 24.13
N PHE A 133 -0.35 2.87 22.96
CA PHE A 133 -0.60 4.32 22.86
C PHE A 133 -1.96 4.74 23.45
N VAL A 134 -2.99 3.90 23.29
CA VAL A 134 -4.29 4.11 23.93
C VAL A 134 -4.20 3.86 25.43
N GLY A 135 -3.44 2.83 25.84
CA GLY A 135 -3.23 2.50 27.25
C GLY A 135 -2.42 3.54 28.04
N THR A 136 -1.56 4.33 27.39
CA THR A 136 -0.79 5.42 28.01
C THR A 136 -1.55 6.75 28.07
N ARG A 137 -2.73 6.84 27.47
CA ARG A 137 -3.62 8.02 27.49
C ARG A 137 -4.68 7.97 28.63
N LYS A 138 -4.58 7.01 29.54
CA LYS A 138 -5.31 6.95 30.82
C LYS A 138 -4.34 7.17 31.97
#